data_AF-A0A1G6UPY7-F1
#
_entry.id   AF-A0A1G6UPY7-F1
#
_cell.length_a   1.000
_cell.length_b   1.000
_cell.length_c   1.000
_cell.angle_alpha   90.00
_cell.angle_beta   90.00
_cell.angle_gamma   90.00
#
_symmetry.space_group_name_H-M   'P 1'
#
loop_
_entity.id
_entity.type
_entity.pdbx_description
1 polymer ?
#
loop_
_entity_poly.entity_id
_entity_poly.type
_entity_poly.pdbx_seq_one_letter_code
_entity_poly.pdbx_strand_id
1 'polypeptide(L)'
;MDKQTDQNIKTIRFPITADSKLQKMAEKTGLTKIDFFIAMVDYFYKSKKDPRDLNDELLKKELVKRTDRVIAFIKVIEDNLLMPLITSTDKINNSQEQIVNYFNKHIIGHNKDQKEAYAKQQTTLNSLDASMKHVEAAQYTKDTIKRKCLDILNFYIQHREAMGMMTKQVDKDSLIENVRQQMKNL
;
A
#
# COMPACT_ATOMS: atom_id res chain seq x y z
N MET A 1 88.49 -27.28 -17.21
CA MET A 1 87.98 -26.26 -18.13
C MET A 1 86.94 -26.94 -19.01
N ASP A 2 85.68 -26.88 -18.60
CA ASP A 2 84.58 -27.49 -19.36
C ASP A 2 84.30 -26.68 -20.62
N LYS A 3 84.34 -27.35 -21.77
CA LYS A 3 83.91 -26.79 -23.05
C LYS A 3 82.40 -26.58 -22.98
N GLN A 4 81.98 -25.35 -22.76
CA GLN A 4 80.59 -24.95 -22.92
C GLN A 4 80.20 -25.19 -24.38
N THR A 5 79.46 -26.27 -24.61
CA THR A 5 79.06 -26.69 -25.96
C THR A 5 77.94 -25.74 -26.38
N ASP A 6 78.18 -24.94 -27.43
CA ASP A 6 77.19 -24.02 -27.96
C ASP A 6 75.94 -24.82 -28.37
N GLN A 7 74.81 -24.58 -27.70
CA GLN A 7 73.57 -25.32 -27.91
C GLN A 7 72.90 -24.95 -29.25
N ASN A 8 73.30 -23.85 -29.89
CA ASN A 8 72.71 -23.33 -31.13
C ASN A 8 73.41 -23.86 -32.39
N ILE A 9 73.35 -25.18 -32.58
CA ILE A 9 74.12 -25.89 -33.63
C ILE A 9 73.47 -25.77 -35.04
N LYS A 10 72.22 -25.29 -35.13
CA LYS A 10 71.46 -25.24 -36.39
C LYS A 10 71.53 -23.86 -37.05
N THR A 11 71.84 -23.82 -38.34
CA THR A 11 71.86 -22.60 -39.14
C THR A 11 70.67 -22.53 -40.09
N ILE A 12 69.94 -21.40 -40.08
CA ILE A 12 68.86 -21.12 -41.03
C ILE A 12 69.31 -19.98 -41.95
N ARG A 13 69.21 -20.18 -43.27
CA ARG A 13 69.54 -19.15 -44.27
C ARG A 13 68.26 -18.45 -44.73
N PHE A 14 68.26 -17.12 -44.75
CA PHE A 14 67.14 -16.30 -45.21
C PHE A 14 67.65 -15.03 -45.91
N PRO A 15 66.80 -14.33 -46.70
CA PRO A 15 67.22 -13.13 -47.43
C PRO A 15 67.68 -11.99 -46.51
N ILE A 16 68.59 -11.15 -47.02
CA ILE A 16 69.13 -9.96 -46.31
C ILE A 16 68.00 -9.02 -45.84
N THR A 17 66.92 -8.94 -46.61
CA THR A 17 65.73 -8.14 -46.28
C THR A 17 65.00 -8.68 -45.04
N ALA A 18 64.97 -9.99 -44.84
CA ALA A 18 64.40 -10.62 -43.65
C ALA A 18 65.33 -10.44 -42.44
N ASP A 19 66.66 -10.47 -42.63
CA ASP A 19 67.64 -10.18 -41.58
C ASP A 19 67.50 -8.78 -41.00
N SER A 20 67.38 -7.77 -41.87
CA SER A 20 67.18 -6.39 -41.42
C SER A 20 65.88 -6.21 -40.63
N LYS A 21 64.80 -6.91 -41.02
CA LYS A 21 63.53 -6.89 -40.28
C LYS A 21 63.68 -7.60 -38.92
N LEU A 22 64.34 -8.76 -38.88
CA LEU A 22 64.58 -9.51 -37.65
C LEU A 22 65.43 -8.70 -36.67
N GLN A 23 66.51 -8.06 -37.14
CA GLN A 23 67.35 -7.17 -36.34
C GLN A 23 66.53 -6.06 -35.68
N LYS A 24 65.74 -5.33 -36.49
CA LYS A 24 64.88 -4.23 -35.98
C LYS A 24 63.84 -4.71 -34.97
N MET A 25 63.27 -5.90 -35.15
CA MET A 25 62.29 -6.45 -34.21
C MET A 25 62.94 -6.90 -32.90
N ALA A 26 64.09 -7.57 -32.99
CA ALA A 26 64.85 -8.00 -31.82
C ALA A 26 65.30 -6.81 -30.96
N GLU A 27 65.84 -5.75 -31.60
CA GLU A 27 66.25 -4.50 -30.94
C GLU A 27 65.08 -3.81 -30.21
N LYS A 28 63.89 -3.76 -30.83
CA LYS A 28 62.69 -3.18 -30.20
C LYS A 28 62.25 -3.91 -28.94
N THR A 29 62.47 -5.22 -28.88
CA THR A 29 62.15 -6.06 -27.72
C THR A 29 63.29 -6.19 -26.71
N GLY A 30 64.46 -5.61 -27.00
CA GLY A 30 65.66 -5.76 -26.17
C GLY A 30 66.26 -7.17 -26.16
N LEU A 31 65.93 -8.00 -27.16
CA LEU A 31 66.38 -9.40 -27.26
C LEU A 31 67.48 -9.53 -28.31
N THR A 32 68.32 -10.57 -28.17
CA THR A 32 69.23 -10.96 -29.26
C THR A 32 68.42 -11.55 -30.42
N LYS A 33 68.97 -11.53 -31.64
CA LYS A 33 68.33 -12.15 -32.82
C LYS A 33 67.95 -13.61 -32.58
N ILE A 34 68.80 -14.36 -31.86
CA ILE A 34 68.59 -15.78 -31.56
C ILE A 34 67.45 -15.94 -30.55
N ASP A 35 67.48 -15.19 -29.45
CA ASP A 35 66.45 -15.28 -28.40
C ASP A 35 65.07 -14.85 -28.93
N PHE A 36 65.04 -13.79 -29.74
CA PHE A 36 63.81 -13.34 -30.41
C PHE A 36 63.26 -14.42 -31.34
N PHE A 37 64.13 -15.08 -32.12
CA PHE A 37 63.71 -16.17 -33.01
C PHE A 37 63.17 -17.37 -32.23
N ILE A 38 63.84 -17.79 -31.16
CA ILE A 38 63.38 -18.88 -30.29
C ILE A 38 62.00 -18.54 -29.70
N ALA A 39 61.85 -17.34 -29.14
CA ALA A 39 60.58 -16.87 -28.58
C ALA A 39 59.46 -16.80 -29.63
N MET A 40 59.78 -16.39 -30.85
CA MET A 40 58.85 -16.34 -31.98
C MET A 40 58.38 -17.75 -32.38
N VAL A 41 59.30 -18.71 -32.49
CA VAL A 41 58.96 -20.12 -32.79
C VAL A 41 58.07 -20.70 -31.68
N ASP A 42 58.43 -20.47 -30.43
CA ASP A 42 57.64 -20.88 -29.27
C ASP A 42 56.24 -20.25 -29.27
N TYR A 43 56.16 -18.97 -29.60
CA TYR A 43 54.90 -18.23 -29.67
C TYR A 43 53.95 -18.85 -30.70
N PHE A 44 54.39 -19.05 -31.94
CA PHE A 44 53.54 -19.65 -32.98
C PHE A 44 53.22 -21.11 -32.68
N TYR A 45 54.17 -21.87 -32.13
CA TYR A 45 53.95 -23.27 -31.76
C TYR A 45 52.93 -23.43 -30.63
N LYS A 46 52.98 -22.57 -29.60
CA LYS A 46 52.04 -22.61 -28.45
C LYS A 46 50.69 -22.01 -28.78
N SER A 47 50.67 -20.85 -29.46
CA SER A 47 49.43 -20.15 -29.81
C SER A 47 48.66 -20.79 -30.97
N LYS A 48 49.29 -21.71 -31.72
CA LYS A 48 48.73 -22.35 -32.94
C LYS A 48 48.29 -21.33 -33.99
N LYS A 49 48.80 -20.09 -33.92
CA LYS A 49 48.56 -19.06 -34.92
C LYS A 49 49.31 -19.39 -36.19
N ASP A 50 48.70 -19.10 -37.33
CA ASP A 50 49.36 -19.18 -38.62
C ASP A 50 50.31 -17.97 -38.76
N PRO A 51 51.64 -18.17 -38.92
CA PRO A 51 52.58 -17.06 -39.13
C PRO A 51 52.35 -16.29 -40.43
N ARG A 52 51.47 -16.78 -41.32
CA ARG A 52 51.03 -16.09 -42.55
C ARG A 52 49.73 -15.30 -42.36
N ASP A 53 49.02 -15.50 -41.24
CA ASP A 53 47.82 -14.73 -40.91
C ASP A 53 48.19 -13.39 -40.27
N LEU A 54 48.35 -12.37 -41.10
CA LEU A 54 48.68 -11.00 -40.68
C LEU A 54 47.52 -10.30 -39.95
N ASN A 55 46.30 -10.81 -40.06
CA ASN A 55 45.09 -10.17 -39.54
C ASN A 55 44.58 -10.79 -38.23
N ASP A 56 45.19 -11.88 -37.77
CA ASP A 56 44.81 -12.64 -36.56
C ASP A 56 43.31 -13.01 -36.57
N GLU A 57 42.86 -13.59 -37.68
CA GLU A 57 41.45 -13.94 -37.93
C GLU A 57 40.93 -14.96 -36.91
N LEU A 58 41.82 -15.81 -36.38
CA LEU A 58 41.50 -16.74 -35.31
C LEU A 58 41.09 -16.00 -34.03
N LEU A 59 41.86 -14.98 -33.62
CA LEU A 59 41.55 -14.18 -32.44
C LEU A 59 40.23 -13.42 -32.63
N LYS A 60 40.02 -12.81 -33.78
CA LYS A 60 38.76 -12.10 -34.09
C LYS A 60 37.56 -13.03 -33.99
N LYS A 61 37.64 -14.22 -34.58
CA LYS A 61 36.57 -15.22 -34.51
C LYS A 61 36.26 -15.64 -33.07
N GLU A 62 37.27 -15.89 -32.25
CA GLU A 62 37.05 -16.25 -30.84
C GLU A 62 36.48 -15.10 -30.01
N LEU A 63 36.90 -13.86 -30.28
CA LEU A 63 36.31 -12.68 -29.65
C LEU A 63 34.83 -12.51 -30.02
N VAL A 64 34.49 -12.61 -31.31
CA VAL A 64 33.10 -12.55 -31.78
C VAL A 64 32.26 -13.64 -31.12
N LYS A 65 32.71 -14.90 -31.14
CA LYS A 65 32.01 -16.01 -30.48
C LYS A 65 31.82 -15.80 -28.97
N ARG A 66 32.79 -15.18 -28.29
CA ARG A 66 32.68 -14.88 -26.86
C ARG A 66 31.64 -13.78 -26.63
N THR A 67 31.67 -12.72 -27.43
CA THR A 67 30.69 -11.64 -27.39
C THR A 67 29.28 -12.15 -27.68
N ASP A 68 29.12 -12.99 -28.70
CA ASP A 68 27.82 -13.60 -29.05
C ASP A 68 27.27 -14.45 -27.90
N ARG A 69 28.14 -15.20 -27.20
CA ARG A 69 27.73 -15.96 -26.00
C ARG A 69 27.26 -15.04 -24.87
N VAL A 70 27.93 -13.92 -24.64
CA VAL A 70 27.51 -12.93 -23.63
C VAL A 70 26.16 -12.33 -24.00
N ILE A 71 25.97 -11.94 -25.27
CA ILE A 71 24.71 -11.39 -25.76
C ILE A 71 23.58 -12.41 -25.61
N ALA A 72 23.82 -13.67 -25.99
CA ALA A 72 22.82 -14.73 -25.85
C ALA A 72 22.44 -14.95 -24.39
N PHE A 73 23.41 -14.93 -23.47
CA PHE A 73 23.15 -15.04 -22.03
C PHE A 73 22.31 -13.86 -21.50
N ILE A 74 22.62 -12.64 -21.92
CA ILE A 74 21.83 -11.44 -21.55
C ILE A 74 20.39 -11.58 -22.02
N LYS A 75 20.17 -12.01 -23.27
CA LYS A 75 18.81 -12.23 -23.80
C LYS A 75 18.05 -13.29 -22.99
N VAL A 76 18.72 -14.38 -22.62
CA VAL A 76 18.12 -15.42 -21.78
C VAL A 76 17.74 -14.88 -20.40
N ILE A 77 18.57 -14.02 -19.79
CA ILE A 77 18.21 -13.34 -18.53
C ILE A 77 17.01 -12.41 -18.72
N GLU A 78 17.02 -11.62 -19.79
CA GLU A 78 15.95 -10.68 -20.10
C GLU A 78 14.60 -11.41 -20.22
N ASP A 79 14.56 -12.46 -21.03
CA ASP A 79 13.34 -13.22 -21.30
C ASP A 79 12.85 -14.02 -20.09
N ASN A 80 13.76 -14.66 -19.35
CA ASN A 80 13.38 -15.60 -18.30
C ASN A 80 13.30 -14.97 -16.90
N LEU A 81 13.90 -13.81 -16.69
CA LEU A 81 13.95 -13.18 -15.37
C LEU A 81 13.42 -11.74 -15.38
N LEU A 82 13.99 -10.86 -16.20
CA LEU A 82 13.67 -9.43 -16.13
C LEU A 82 12.23 -9.14 -16.59
N MET A 83 11.83 -9.69 -17.73
CA MET A 83 10.48 -9.50 -18.27
C MET A 83 9.38 -10.06 -17.34
N PRO A 84 9.52 -11.28 -16.78
CA PRO A 84 8.59 -11.77 -15.76
C PRO A 84 8.54 -10.92 -14.49
N LEU A 85 9.68 -10.40 -14.01
CA LEU A 85 9.72 -9.55 -12.82
C LEU A 85 8.96 -8.24 -13.02
N ILE A 86 9.15 -7.58 -14.16
CA ILE A 86 8.41 -6.35 -14.52
C ILE A 86 6.91 -6.67 -14.56
N THR A 87 6.53 -7.71 -15.31
CA THR A 87 5.12 -8.12 -15.45
C THR A 87 4.48 -8.46 -14.10
N SER A 88 5.20 -9.13 -13.21
CA SER A 88 4.71 -9.47 -11.86
C SER A 88 4.56 -8.22 -11.00
N THR A 89 5.48 -7.26 -11.11
CA THR A 89 5.42 -5.99 -10.38
C THR A 89 4.21 -5.17 -10.81
N ASP A 90 3.93 -5.10 -12.11
CA ASP A 90 2.74 -4.41 -12.63
C ASP A 90 1.44 -5.04 -12.12
N LYS A 91 1.37 -6.37 -12.06
CA LYS A 91 0.21 -7.08 -11.48
C LYS A 91 0.01 -6.74 -10.00
N ILE A 92 1.10 -6.68 -9.24
CA ILE A 92 1.06 -6.31 -7.82
C ILE A 92 0.57 -4.87 -7.66
N ASN A 93 1.12 -3.93 -8.42
CA ASN A 93 0.70 -2.53 -8.38
C ASN A 93 -0.79 -2.36 -8.71
N ASN A 94 -1.26 -3.02 -9.78
CA ASN A 94 -2.68 -3.00 -10.14
C ASN A 94 -3.56 -3.59 -9.04
N SER A 95 -3.13 -4.69 -8.41
CA SER A 95 -3.87 -5.26 -7.27
C SER A 95 -3.89 -4.31 -6.07
N GLN A 96 -2.79 -3.62 -5.78
CA GLN A 96 -2.73 -2.65 -4.68
C GLN A 96 -3.63 -1.45 -4.96
N GLU A 97 -3.65 -0.95 -6.18
CA GLU A 97 -4.56 0.13 -6.59
C GLU A 97 -6.03 -0.27 -6.37
N GLN A 98 -6.41 -1.49 -6.77
CA GLN A 98 -7.76 -2.01 -6.54
C GLN A 98 -8.10 -2.09 -5.05
N ILE A 99 -7.17 -2.57 -4.22
CA ILE A 99 -7.34 -2.63 -2.76
C ILE A 99 -7.56 -1.22 -2.21
N VAL A 100 -6.70 -0.26 -2.57
CA VAL A 100 -6.82 1.14 -2.11
C VAL A 100 -8.17 1.74 -2.52
N ASN A 101 -8.57 1.54 -3.78
CA ASN A 101 -9.86 2.02 -4.28
C ASN A 101 -11.04 1.38 -3.52
N TYR A 102 -10.95 0.09 -3.21
CA TYR A 102 -11.96 -0.60 -2.39
C TYR A 102 -12.04 0.00 -0.99
N PHE A 103 -10.91 0.19 -0.30
CA PHE A 103 -10.87 0.79 1.03
C PHE A 103 -11.45 2.21 1.04
N ASN A 104 -11.05 3.04 0.08
CA ASN A 104 -11.55 4.41 -0.04
C ASN A 104 -13.06 4.46 -0.25
N LYS A 105 -13.59 3.63 -1.14
CA LYS A 105 -15.01 3.64 -1.47
C LYS A 105 -15.86 2.98 -0.40
N HIS A 106 -15.52 1.76 -0.01
CA HIS A 106 -16.39 0.92 0.80
C HIS A 106 -16.16 1.06 2.30
N ILE A 107 -14.95 1.38 2.74
CA ILE A 107 -14.68 1.52 4.18
C ILE A 107 -14.76 2.98 4.57
N ILE A 108 -13.96 3.84 3.93
CA ILE A 108 -13.93 5.26 4.30
C ILE A 108 -15.25 5.94 3.92
N GLY A 109 -15.75 5.71 2.70
CA GLY A 109 -17.05 6.22 2.27
C GLY A 109 -18.19 5.78 3.18
N HIS A 110 -18.32 4.46 3.42
CA HIS A 110 -19.37 3.94 4.30
C HIS A 110 -19.29 4.47 5.72
N ASN A 111 -18.10 4.53 6.32
CA ASN A 111 -17.91 5.06 7.66
C ASN A 111 -18.33 6.53 7.75
N LYS A 112 -18.08 7.32 6.70
CA LYS A 112 -18.53 8.70 6.62
C LYS A 112 -20.05 8.78 6.55
N ASP A 113 -20.68 8.04 5.65
CA ASP A 113 -22.13 8.01 5.50
C ASP A 113 -22.83 7.54 6.78
N GLN A 114 -22.28 6.51 7.44
CA GLN A 114 -22.79 5.97 8.70
C GLN A 114 -22.67 6.99 9.83
N LYS A 115 -21.55 7.72 9.91
CA LYS A 115 -21.38 8.80 10.89
C LYS A 115 -22.42 9.90 10.70
N GLU A 116 -22.68 10.30 9.46
CA GLU A 116 -23.71 11.31 9.15
C GLU A 116 -25.12 10.80 9.49
N ALA A 117 -25.41 9.52 9.20
CA ALA A 117 -26.68 8.89 9.57
C ALA A 117 -26.88 8.87 11.09
N TYR A 118 -25.85 8.49 11.87
CA TYR A 118 -25.92 8.51 13.33
C TYR A 118 -26.09 9.91 13.90
N ALA A 119 -25.46 10.92 13.34
CA ALA A 119 -25.66 12.31 13.78
C ALA A 119 -27.13 12.77 13.57
N LYS A 120 -27.74 12.38 12.44
CA LYS A 120 -29.17 12.64 12.19
C LYS A 120 -30.05 11.88 13.16
N GLN A 121 -29.79 10.59 13.37
CA GLN A 121 -30.54 9.75 14.28
C GLN A 121 -30.47 10.28 15.73
N GLN A 122 -29.30 10.71 16.19
CA GLN A 122 -29.14 11.33 17.51
C GLN A 122 -30.02 12.57 17.67
N THR A 123 -30.08 13.41 16.62
CA THR A 123 -30.93 14.61 16.63
C THR A 123 -32.40 14.24 16.76
N THR A 124 -32.86 13.25 15.99
CA THR A 124 -34.23 12.74 16.07
C THR A 124 -34.54 12.16 17.45
N LEU A 125 -33.64 11.36 18.02
CA LEU A 125 -33.80 10.80 19.36
C LEU A 125 -33.90 11.88 20.44
N ASN A 126 -33.10 12.94 20.36
CA ASN A 126 -33.18 14.06 21.29
C ASN A 126 -34.54 14.77 21.19
N SER A 127 -35.08 14.95 19.98
CA SER A 127 -36.41 15.55 19.78
C SER A 127 -37.55 14.65 20.29
N LEU A 128 -37.38 13.33 20.17
CA LEU A 128 -38.31 12.34 20.69
C LEU A 128 -38.32 12.36 22.23
N ASP A 129 -37.16 12.40 22.86
CA ASP A 129 -37.01 12.49 24.33
C ASP A 129 -37.68 13.75 24.88
N ALA A 130 -37.46 14.90 24.23
CA ALA A 130 -38.13 16.15 24.59
C ALA A 130 -39.66 16.04 24.49
N SER A 131 -40.16 15.44 23.39
CA SER A 131 -41.60 15.23 23.20
C SER A 131 -42.18 14.26 24.24
N MET A 132 -41.45 13.21 24.61
CA MET A 132 -41.85 12.24 25.60
C MET A 132 -41.98 12.87 27.00
N LYS A 133 -41.01 13.72 27.39
CA LYS A 133 -41.08 14.51 28.62
C LYS A 133 -42.30 15.43 28.66
N HIS A 134 -42.64 16.06 27.54
CA HIS A 134 -43.86 16.87 27.46
C HIS A 134 -45.13 16.04 27.66
N VAL A 135 -45.21 14.85 27.06
CA VAL A 135 -46.35 13.94 27.22
C VAL A 135 -46.45 13.45 28.67
N GLU A 136 -45.34 13.08 29.30
CA GLU A 136 -45.30 12.66 30.70
C GLU A 136 -45.78 13.77 31.65
N ALA A 137 -45.29 15.00 31.46
CA ALA A 137 -45.72 16.15 32.25
C ALA A 137 -47.21 16.46 32.08
N ALA A 138 -47.72 16.37 30.85
CA ALA A 138 -49.14 16.56 30.56
C ALA A 138 -50.01 15.47 31.22
N GLN A 139 -49.58 14.20 31.19
CA GLN A 139 -50.28 13.11 31.86
C GLN A 139 -50.27 13.27 33.39
N TYR A 140 -49.12 13.61 33.96
CA TYR A 140 -49.01 13.87 35.40
C TYR A 140 -49.97 15.00 35.84
N THR A 141 -50.01 16.09 35.06
CA THR A 141 -50.90 17.22 35.32
C THR A 141 -52.36 16.79 35.23
N LYS A 142 -52.73 16.05 34.18
CA LYS A 142 -54.08 15.50 34.00
C LYS A 142 -54.51 14.62 35.16
N ASP A 143 -53.65 13.71 35.62
CA ASP A 143 -53.95 12.81 36.73
C ASP A 143 -54.02 13.55 38.08
N THR A 144 -53.25 14.62 38.23
CA THR A 144 -53.32 15.51 39.39
C THR A 144 -54.66 16.27 39.41
N ILE A 145 -55.06 16.87 38.28
CA ILE A 145 -56.36 17.57 38.15
C ILE A 145 -57.51 16.60 38.43
N LYS A 146 -57.48 15.40 37.85
CA LYS A 146 -58.50 14.37 38.11
C LYS A 146 -58.62 14.05 39.60
N ARG A 147 -57.50 13.83 40.30
CA ARG A 147 -57.50 13.58 41.75
C ARG A 147 -58.13 14.72 42.52
N LYS A 148 -57.69 15.96 42.27
CA LYS A 148 -58.24 17.13 42.96
C LYS A 148 -59.74 17.33 42.68
N CYS A 149 -60.20 17.13 41.44
CA CYS A 149 -61.64 17.15 41.13
C CYS A 149 -62.42 16.09 41.92
N LEU A 150 -61.85 14.90 42.06
CA LEU A 150 -62.46 13.78 42.78
C LEU A 150 -62.52 14.08 44.29
N ASP A 151 -61.48 14.70 44.85
CA ASP A 151 -61.44 15.16 46.25
C ASP A 151 -62.52 16.22 46.52
N ILE A 152 -62.65 17.22 45.64
CA ILE A 152 -63.69 18.26 45.74
C ILE A 152 -65.09 17.64 45.64
N LEU A 153 -65.29 16.68 44.74
CA LEU A 153 -66.56 15.97 44.58
C LEU A 153 -66.90 15.15 45.83
N ASN A 154 -65.92 14.41 46.37
CA ASN A 154 -66.10 13.65 47.60
C ASN A 154 -66.43 14.55 48.79
N PHE A 155 -65.72 15.69 48.92
CA PHE A 155 -66.00 16.71 49.92
C PHE A 155 -67.45 17.21 49.82
N TYR A 156 -67.90 17.52 48.60
CA TYR A 156 -69.29 17.94 48.34
C TYR A 156 -70.29 16.87 48.74
N ILE A 157 -70.10 15.61 48.30
CA ILE A 157 -70.99 14.49 48.61
C ILE A 157 -71.11 14.31 50.13
N GLN A 158 -69.98 14.22 50.85
CA GLN A 158 -69.97 14.04 52.30
C GLN A 158 -70.70 15.18 53.03
N HIS A 159 -70.42 16.43 52.67
CA HIS A 159 -71.09 17.57 53.30
C HIS A 159 -72.57 17.65 52.91
N ARG A 160 -72.94 17.24 51.70
CA ARG A 160 -74.34 17.21 51.26
C ARG A 160 -75.14 16.13 51.96
N GLU A 161 -74.57 14.94 52.18
CA GLU A 161 -75.18 13.84 52.91
C GLU A 161 -75.34 14.16 54.41
N ALA A 162 -74.40 14.90 54.99
CA ALA A 162 -74.50 15.38 56.36
C ALA A 162 -75.62 16.43 56.57
N MET A 163 -76.15 17.03 55.49
CA MET A 163 -77.25 17.99 55.55
C MET A 163 -78.62 17.27 55.56
N GLY A 164 -79.31 17.28 56.70
CA GLY A 164 -80.67 16.73 56.86
C GLY A 164 -81.80 17.65 56.38
N MET A 165 -83.06 17.26 56.65
CA MET A 165 -84.27 18.02 56.25
C MET A 165 -84.37 19.44 56.86
N MET A 166 -83.66 19.72 57.95
CA MET A 166 -83.70 21.01 58.68
C MET A 166 -82.60 22.00 58.26
N THR A 167 -81.73 21.67 57.31
CA THR A 167 -80.62 22.56 56.89
C THR A 167 -81.14 23.75 56.09
N LYS A 168 -80.73 24.97 56.47
CA LYS A 168 -81.15 26.22 55.83
C LYS A 168 -80.63 26.30 54.38
N GLN A 169 -81.41 26.95 53.51
CA GLN A 169 -81.05 27.09 52.10
C GLN A 169 -79.73 27.85 51.90
N VAL A 170 -79.45 28.85 52.74
CA VAL A 170 -78.21 29.64 52.72
C VAL A 170 -76.94 28.79 52.90
N ASP A 171 -77.01 27.74 53.72
CA ASP A 171 -75.88 26.84 53.97
C ASP A 171 -75.62 25.92 52.76
N LYS A 172 -76.69 25.53 52.05
CA LYS A 172 -76.60 24.77 50.80
C LYS A 172 -75.98 25.61 49.69
N ASP A 173 -76.40 26.87 49.56
CA ASP A 173 -75.87 27.79 48.56
C ASP A 173 -74.40 28.13 48.83
N SER A 174 -74.02 28.27 50.11
CA SER A 174 -72.62 28.48 50.52
C SER A 174 -71.73 27.28 50.21
N LEU A 175 -72.21 26.04 50.40
CA LEU A 175 -71.48 24.83 50.01
C LEU A 175 -71.27 24.76 48.49
N ILE A 176 -72.29 25.10 47.70
CA ILE A 176 -72.21 25.13 46.24
C ILE A 176 -71.20 26.17 45.77
N GLU A 177 -71.21 27.37 46.36
CA GLU A 177 -70.28 28.44 45.98
C GLU A 177 -68.83 28.09 46.37
N ASN A 178 -68.63 27.45 47.54
CA ASN A 178 -67.31 26.97 47.97
C ASN A 178 -66.75 25.95 46.97
N VAL A 179 -67.53 24.94 46.58
CA VAL A 179 -67.11 23.94 45.59
C VAL A 179 -66.83 24.56 44.22
N ARG A 180 -67.63 25.55 43.79
CA ARG A 180 -67.37 26.30 42.54
C ARG A 180 -66.07 27.09 42.60
N GLN A 181 -65.75 27.72 43.73
CA GLN A 181 -64.45 28.39 43.91
C GLN A 181 -63.30 27.39 43.90
N GLN A 182 -63.42 26.24 44.57
CA GLN A 182 -62.39 25.21 44.55
C GLN A 182 -62.14 24.70 43.12
N MET A 183 -63.19 24.48 42.33
CA MET A 183 -63.06 24.08 40.92
C MET A 183 -62.45 25.16 40.02
N LYS A 184 -62.69 26.44 40.29
CA LYS A 184 -62.06 27.57 39.55
C LYS A 184 -60.57 27.70 39.84
N ASN A 185 -60.11 27.21 40.99
CA ASN A 185 -58.74 27.31 41.46
C ASN A 185 -57.88 26.06 41.11
N LEU A 186 -58.41 25.15 40.29
CA LEU A 186 -57.70 23.98 39.76
C LEU A 186 -56.88 24.31 38.52
#